data_AF-A0A6I6DGZ4-F1
#
_entry.id   AF-A0A6I6DGZ4-F1
#
_cell.length_a   1.000
_cell.length_b   1.000
_cell.length_c   1.000
_cell.angle_alpha   90.00
_cell.angle_beta   90.00
_cell.angle_gamma   90.00
#
_symmetry.space_group_name_H-M   'P 1'
#
loop_
_entity.id
_entity.type
_entity.pdbx_description
1 polymer ?
#
loop_
_entity_poly.entity_id
_entity_poly.type
_entity_poly.pdbx_seq_one_letter_code
_entity_poly.pdbx_strand_id
1 'polypeptide(L)' 'MVLKCPVCRGLQVGKVGSDQFYCWACFLEFNYDKGKTNIYEVAEDGTLLAWEKPSQLL' A
#
# COMPACT_ATOMS: atom_id res chain seq x y z
N MET A 1 9.46 13.98 8.09
CA MET A 1 8.84 13.40 6.88
C MET A 1 7.57 12.69 7.34
N VAL A 2 6.39 13.06 6.84
CA VAL A 2 5.14 12.41 7.25
C VAL A 2 4.78 11.39 6.18
N LEU A 3 4.69 10.12 6.56
CA LEU A 3 4.26 9.06 5.66
C LEU A 3 2.76 9.22 5.40
N LYS A 4 2.35 9.18 4.13
CA LYS A 4 0.95 9.31 3.72
C LYS A 4 0.59 8.10 2.89
N CYS A 5 -0.67 7.68 3.02
CA CYS A 5 -1.22 6.67 2.14
C CYS A 5 -1.15 7.15 0.67
N PRO A 6 -0.59 6.36 -0.27
CA PRO A 6 -0.52 6.76 -1.67
C PRO A 6 -1.91 6.82 -2.35
N VAL A 7 -2.94 6.24 -1.73
CA VAL A 7 -4.32 6.17 -2.24
C VAL A 7 -5.18 7.31 -1.69
N CYS A 8 -5.39 7.37 -0.37
CA CYS A 8 -6.25 8.39 0.24
C CYS A 8 -5.50 9.63 0.74
N ARG A 9 -4.15 9.64 0.70
CA ARG A 9 -3.28 10.69 1.27
C ARG A 9 -3.48 10.91 2.78
N GLY A 10 -4.19 10.01 3.45
CA GLY A 10 -4.41 10.03 4.88
C GLY A 10 -3.15 9.74 5.68
N LEU A 11 -3.21 10.14 6.95
CA LEU A 11 -2.14 9.97 7.94
C LEU A 11 -2.30 8.69 8.78
N GLN A 12 -3.40 7.96 8.57
CA GLN A 12 -3.70 6.70 9.24
C GLN A 12 -2.92 5.55 8.60
N VAL A 13 -1.60 5.71 8.54
CA VAL A 13 -0.64 4.74 8.01
C VAL A 13 0.33 4.32 9.09
N GLY A 14 0.43 3.01 9.31
CA GLY A 14 1.33 2.38 10.26
C GLY A 14 2.43 1.58 9.56
N LYS A 15 3.57 1.41 10.21
CA LYS A 15 4.66 0.54 9.74
C LYS A 15 4.43 -0.88 10.25
N VAL A 16 4.39 -1.87 9.35
CA VAL A 16 4.13 -3.28 9.68
C VAL A 16 5.35 -4.17 9.43
N GLY A 17 6.37 -3.69 8.70
CA GLY A 17 7.65 -4.36 8.46
C GLY A 17 8.75 -3.36 8.11
N SER A 18 9.96 -3.81 7.75
CA SER A 18 11.12 -2.92 7.53
C SER A 18 10.86 -1.81 6.50
N ASP A 19 10.17 -2.12 5.40
CA ASP A 19 9.81 -1.20 4.32
C ASP A 19 8.35 -1.37 3.87
N GLN A 20 7.52 -1.87 4.80
CA GLN A 20 6.11 -2.20 4.58
C GLN A 20 5.23 -1.32 5.46
N PHE A 21 4.20 -0.74 4.85
CA PHE A 21 3.29 0.20 5.48
C PHE A 21 1.86 -0.21 5.21
N TYR A 22 1.00 -0.04 6.20
CA TYR A 22 -0.41 -0.38 6.11
C TYR A 22 -1.28 0.84 6.39
N CYS A 23 -2.29 1.08 5.55
CA CYS A 23 -3.27 2.13 5.76
C CYS A 23 -4.55 1.58 6.38
N TRP A 24 -4.88 2.04 7.59
CA TRP A 24 -6.07 1.64 8.32
C TRP A 24 -7.38 2.08 7.63
N ALA A 25 -7.36 3.23 6.96
CA ALA A 25 -8.55 3.79 6.33
C ALA A 25 -8.92 3.11 5.00
N CYS A 26 -7.94 2.50 4.33
CA CYS A 26 -8.12 1.93 2.99
C CYS A 26 -7.86 0.43 2.94
N PHE A 27 -7.52 -0.19 4.07
CA PHE A 27 -7.22 -1.62 4.17
C PHE A 27 -6.18 -2.08 3.14
N LEU A 28 -5.11 -1.30 2.98
CA LEU A 28 -4.09 -1.59 1.98
C LEU A 28 -2.68 -1.48 2.53
N GLU A 29 -1.89 -2.46 2.17
CA GLU A 29 -0.47 -2.57 2.44
C GLU A 29 0.33 -2.07 1.24
N PHE A 30 1.40 -1.33 1.48
CA PHE A 30 2.25 -0.82 0.43
C PHE A 30 3.70 -0.71 0.86
N ASN A 31 4.58 -0.83 -0.11
CA ASN A 31 6.02 -0.81 0.06
C ASN A 31 6.67 0.08 -1.00
N TYR A 32 7.81 0.67 -0.65
CA TYR A 32 8.64 1.42 -1.58
C TYR A 32 9.93 0.64 -1.87
N ASP A 33 9.93 -0.18 -2.92
CA ASP A 33 11.14 -0.90 -3.36
C ASP A 33 11.76 -0.20 -4.57
N LYS A 34 12.97 0.35 -4.41
CA LYS A 34 13.80 0.87 -5.52
C LYS A 34 13.05 1.78 -6.52
N GLY A 35 12.14 2.61 -6.03
CA GLY A 35 11.36 3.54 -6.86
C GLY A 35 10.07 2.96 -7.45
N LYS A 36 9.77 1.68 -7.19
CA LYS A 36 8.48 1.05 -7.43
C LYS A 36 7.65 1.09 -6.15
N THR A 37 6.38 1.42 -6.30
CA THR A 37 5.42 1.36 -5.19
C THR A 37 4.56 0.12 -5.42
N ASN A 38 4.76 -0.89 -4.58
CA ASN A 38 3.91 -2.06 -4.59
C ASN A 38 2.74 -1.78 -3.64
N ILE A 39 1.52 -2.04 -4.09
CA ILE A 39 0.32 -1.84 -3.29
C ILE A 39 -0.45 -3.16 -3.32
N TYR A 40 -0.93 -3.56 -2.16
CA TYR A 40 -1.73 -4.76 -1.94
C TYR A 40 -2.96 -4.37 -1.14
N GLU A 41 -4.13 -4.69 -1.64
CA GLU A 41 -5.37 -4.61 -0.86
C GLU A 41 -5.46 -5.82 0.06
N VAL A 42 -5.79 -5.56 1.31
CA VAL A 42 -6.03 -6.61 2.31
C VAL A 42 -7.50 -6.93 2.27
N ALA A 43 -7.83 -8.09 1.70
CA ALA A 43 -9.20 -8.59 1.68
C ALA A 43 -9.71 -8.84 3.11
N GLU A 44 -11.02 -9.00 3.27
CA GLU A 44 -11.66 -9.23 4.57
C GLU A 44 -11.15 -10.48 5.30
N ASP A 45 -10.75 -11.49 4.53
CA ASP A 45 -10.15 -12.73 5.03
C ASP A 45 -8.64 -12.59 5.36
N GLY A 46 -8.05 -11.41 5.13
CA GLY A 46 -6.62 -11.14 5.35
C GLY A 46 -5.71 -11.51 4.18
N THR A 47 -6.28 -12.00 3.07
CA THR A 47 -5.53 -12.26 1.84
C THR A 47 -5.05 -10.96 1.20
N LEU A 48 -3.81 -10.95 0.71
CA LEU A 48 -3.22 -9.81 -0.02
C LEU A 48 -3.51 -9.92 -1.51
N LEU A 49 -4.31 -8.98 -2.03
CA LEU A 49 -4.62 -8.84 -3.44
C LEU A 49 -3.74 -7.75 -4.04
N ALA A 50 -2.91 -8.10 -5.02
CA ALA A 50 -2.08 -7.10 -5.70
C ALA A 50 -2.98 -6.04 -6.35
N TRP A 51 -2.78 -4.78 -5.95
CA TRP A 51 -3.39 -3.62 -6.61
C TRP A 51 -2.58 -3.34 -7.88
N GLU A 52 -2.84 -4.14 -8.91
CA GLU A 52 -2.30 -3.92 -10.24
C GLU A 52 -2.87 -2.60 -10.77
N LYS A 53 -2.10 -1.52 -10.64
CA LYS A 53 -2.35 -0.35 -11.49
C LYS A 53 -2.22 -0.82 -12.94
N PRO A 54 -3.14 -0.47 -13.85
CA PRO A 54 -3.10 -0.84 -15.26
C PRO A 54 -2.00 -0.10 -16.03
N SER A 55 -0.79 0.04 -15.47
CA SER A 55 0.36 0.70 -16.08
C SER A 55 1.39 -0.33 -16.56
N GLN A 56 0.94 -1.35 -17.27
CA GLN A 56 1.78 -2.08 -18.24
C GLN A 56 0.93 -2.72 -19.34
N LEU A 57 0.00 -1.96 -19.92
CA LEU A 57 -0.52 -2.20 -21.27
C LEU A 57 -0.02 -1.05 -22.15
N LEU A 58 1.24 -1.15 -22.55
CA LEU A 58 1.79 -0.56 -23.76
C LEU A 58 2.11 -1.71 -24.71
#